data_AF-A0A6N9DHR6-F1
#
_entry.id   AF-A0A6N9DHR6-F1
#
_cell.length_a   1.000
_cell.length_b   1.000
_cell.length_c   1.000
_cell.angle_alpha   90.00
_cell.angle_beta   90.00
_cell.angle_gamma   90.00
#
_symmetry.space_group_name_H-M   'P 1'
#
loop_
_entity.id
_entity.type
_entity.pdbx_description
1 polymer ?
#
loop_
_entity_poly.entity_id
_entity_poly.type
_entity_poly.pdbx_seq_one_letter_code
_entity_poly.pdbx_strand_id
1 'polypeptide(L)'
;MPPYMLDVATTQVAANKIWLLRRTGATVLPGWITDENYEPQLEEQPAPGPETRGKYGMLPIGGTRENGSHKGFGLGLMNEIMCNELTGLGPGPLNPHQGGHFFVAYDIEAFTDREKFLDDMDELLKAVAEHPPGKGHDRVVYPGLLEAEEIEKRSKDGIPYHTEVIEWFEGHCAEVGVECDLR
;
A
#
# COMPACT_ATOMS: atom_id res chain seq x y z
N MET A 1 20.69 -4.79 -9.23
CA MET A 1 19.75 -5.49 -8.30
C MET A 1 18.31 -5.22 -8.75
N PRO A 2 17.23 -5.70 -8.09
CA PRO A 2 15.88 -5.26 -8.44
C PRO A 2 15.75 -3.73 -8.35
N PRO A 3 14.94 -3.09 -9.22
CA PRO A 3 14.77 -1.64 -9.21
C PRO A 3 14.13 -1.15 -7.92
N TYR A 4 14.46 0.09 -7.53
CA TYR A 4 13.74 0.77 -6.46
C TYR A 4 12.30 1.07 -6.93
N MET A 5 11.31 0.61 -6.16
CA MET A 5 9.90 0.83 -6.45
C MET A 5 9.14 1.09 -5.15
N LEU A 6 8.79 2.35 -4.92
CA LEU A 6 7.97 2.77 -3.79
C LEU A 6 6.50 2.82 -4.21
N ASP A 7 5.69 1.94 -3.65
CA ASP A 7 4.23 1.93 -3.80
C ASP A 7 3.59 1.97 -2.40
N VAL A 8 2.94 3.08 -2.06
CA VAL A 8 2.36 3.30 -0.74
C VAL A 8 1.03 4.02 -0.83
N ALA A 9 0.09 3.63 0.05
CA ALA A 9 -0.99 4.53 0.43
C ALA A 9 -0.44 5.62 1.36
N THR A 10 -1.04 6.82 1.33
CA THR A 10 -0.69 7.92 2.25
C THR A 10 -1.34 7.78 3.63
N THR A 11 -2.11 6.71 3.84
CA THR A 11 -2.65 6.29 5.14
C THR A 11 -1.69 5.36 5.86
N GLN A 12 -1.79 5.27 7.19
CA GLN A 12 -0.99 4.38 8.03
C GLN A 12 -1.12 2.92 7.58
N VAL A 13 -2.29 2.55 7.08
CA VAL A 13 -2.57 1.24 6.50
C VAL A 13 -3.58 1.39 5.35
N ALA A 14 -3.50 0.52 4.34
CA ALA A 14 -4.49 0.46 3.27
C ALA A 14 -5.85 -0.05 3.81
N ALA A 15 -6.96 0.55 3.37
CA ALA A 15 -8.31 0.19 3.83
C ALA A 15 -8.64 -1.31 3.62
N ASN A 16 -8.16 -1.92 2.54
CA ASN A 16 -8.35 -3.36 2.28
C ASN A 16 -7.69 -4.26 3.34
N LYS A 17 -6.67 -3.79 4.06
CA LYS A 17 -6.09 -4.57 5.17
C LYS A 17 -7.04 -4.68 6.36
N ILE A 18 -7.95 -3.72 6.57
CA ILE A 18 -8.98 -3.83 7.62
C ILE A 18 -9.93 -5.01 7.32
N TRP A 19 -10.32 -5.17 6.06
CA TRP A 19 -11.11 -6.33 5.62
C TRP A 19 -10.35 -7.64 5.75
N LEU A 20 -9.06 -7.65 5.46
CA LEU A 20 -8.20 -8.82 5.64
C LEU A 20 -8.13 -9.23 7.12
N LEU A 21 -7.87 -8.27 8.04
CA LEU A 21 -7.85 -8.54 9.48
C LEU A 21 -9.16 -9.18 9.95
N ARG A 22 -10.31 -8.69 9.44
CA ARG A 22 -11.62 -9.26 9.75
C ARG A 22 -11.74 -10.70 9.26
N ARG A 23 -11.32 -10.98 8.01
CA ARG A 23 -11.33 -12.34 7.44
C ARG A 23 -10.45 -13.30 8.24
N THR A 24 -9.32 -12.83 8.77
CA THR A 24 -8.39 -13.66 9.56
C THR A 24 -8.69 -13.66 11.08
N GLY A 25 -9.66 -12.86 11.55
CA GLY A 25 -9.94 -12.68 12.98
C GLY A 25 -8.86 -11.92 13.76
N ALA A 26 -7.96 -11.20 13.06
CA ALA A 26 -6.88 -10.44 13.68
C ALA A 26 -7.35 -9.04 14.13
N THR A 27 -6.60 -8.43 15.05
CA THR A 27 -6.87 -7.10 15.60
C THR A 27 -6.29 -5.99 14.71
N VAL A 28 -6.90 -4.81 14.77
CA VAL A 28 -6.34 -3.57 14.23
C VAL A 28 -5.31 -3.05 15.21
N LEU A 29 -4.15 -2.65 14.69
CA LEU A 29 -3.07 -2.10 15.51
C LEU A 29 -3.33 -0.64 15.88
N PRO A 30 -2.76 -0.16 17.00
CA PRO A 30 -2.79 1.24 17.41
C PRO A 30 -2.37 2.19 16.29
N GLY A 31 -3.12 3.29 16.15
CA GLY A 31 -2.82 4.38 15.22
C GLY A 31 -3.17 4.10 13.76
N TRP A 32 -3.92 3.05 13.45
CA TRP A 32 -4.38 2.77 12.08
C TRP A 32 -5.67 3.51 11.70
N ILE A 33 -6.59 3.66 12.65
CA ILE A 33 -7.93 4.22 12.44
C ILE A 33 -8.32 5.18 13.57
N THR A 34 -9.39 5.92 13.36
CA THR A 34 -10.06 6.71 14.41
C THR A 34 -11.17 5.93 15.11
N ASP A 35 -11.69 6.51 16.19
CA ASP A 35 -12.97 6.15 16.79
C ASP A 35 -14.14 6.89 16.09
N GLU A 36 -15.35 6.76 16.65
CA GLU A 36 -16.57 7.43 16.16
C GLU A 36 -16.57 8.95 16.37
N ASN A 37 -15.67 9.46 17.23
CA ASN A 37 -15.44 10.89 17.46
C ASN A 37 -14.29 11.45 16.61
N TYR A 38 -13.72 10.63 15.72
CA TYR A 38 -12.54 10.94 14.90
C TYR A 38 -11.24 11.15 15.69
N GLU A 39 -11.15 10.62 16.90
CA GLU A 39 -9.91 10.57 17.69
C GLU A 39 -9.09 9.32 17.34
N PRO A 40 -7.75 9.38 17.30
CA PRO A 40 -6.92 8.22 17.02
C PRO A 40 -7.17 7.06 17.99
N GLN A 41 -7.40 5.86 17.48
CA GLN A 41 -7.49 4.66 18.29
C GLN A 41 -6.10 4.11 18.59
N LEU A 42 -5.71 4.12 19.86
CA LEU A 42 -4.35 3.78 20.31
C LEU A 42 -4.26 2.43 21.02
N GLU A 43 -5.36 1.69 21.08
CA GLU A 43 -5.42 0.34 21.62
C GLU A 43 -5.70 -0.67 20.51
N GLU A 44 -5.24 -1.90 20.70
CA GLU A 44 -5.62 -3.00 19.81
C GLU A 44 -7.10 -3.32 20.01
N GLN A 45 -7.81 -3.49 18.90
CA GLN A 45 -9.24 -3.80 18.92
C GLN A 45 -9.63 -4.67 17.72
N PRO A 46 -10.78 -5.37 17.78
CA PRO A 46 -11.29 -6.10 16.63
C PRO A 46 -11.43 -5.21 15.38
N ALA A 47 -11.20 -5.78 14.20
CA ALA A 47 -11.39 -5.05 12.96
C ALA A 47 -12.85 -4.59 12.78
N PRO A 48 -13.09 -3.30 12.48
CA PRO A 48 -14.44 -2.78 12.31
C PRO A 48 -15.18 -3.50 11.17
N GLY A 49 -16.46 -3.81 11.40
CA GLY A 49 -17.30 -4.45 10.39
C GLY A 49 -18.04 -3.45 9.48
N PRO A 50 -18.76 -3.95 8.46
CA PRO A 50 -19.55 -3.15 7.53
C PRO A 50 -20.53 -2.18 8.20
N GLU A 51 -21.05 -2.55 9.37
CA GLU A 51 -21.97 -1.76 10.20
C GLU A 51 -21.36 -0.46 10.76
N THR A 52 -20.03 -0.36 10.73
CA THR A 52 -19.27 0.83 11.15
C THR A 52 -18.68 1.60 9.97
N ARG A 53 -19.00 1.21 8.73
CA ARG A 53 -18.51 1.90 7.53
C ARG A 53 -18.94 3.37 7.56
N GLY A 54 -17.96 4.27 7.44
CA GLY A 54 -18.20 5.72 7.50
C GLY A 54 -18.32 6.28 8.91
N LYS A 55 -18.16 5.46 9.96
CA LYS A 55 -18.09 5.90 11.36
C LYS A 55 -16.67 5.98 11.91
N TYR A 56 -15.67 5.64 11.10
CA TYR A 56 -14.26 5.79 11.44
C TYR A 56 -13.50 6.31 10.21
N GLY A 57 -12.39 7.00 10.46
CA GLY A 57 -11.43 7.42 9.46
C GLY A 57 -10.18 6.55 9.46
N MET A 58 -9.52 6.45 8.32
CA MET A 58 -8.16 5.91 8.23
C MET A 58 -7.19 7.01 8.63
N LEU A 59 -6.27 6.72 9.55
CA LEU A 59 -5.27 7.71 9.94
C LEU A 59 -4.19 7.87 8.85
N PRO A 60 -3.67 9.08 8.61
CA PRO A 60 -2.51 9.30 7.74
C PRO A 60 -1.25 8.60 8.24
N ILE A 61 -0.25 8.41 7.37
CA ILE A 61 1.08 7.93 7.79
C ILE A 61 1.59 8.77 8.95
N GLY A 62 1.95 8.11 10.05
CA GLY A 62 2.34 8.70 11.32
C GLY A 62 1.27 8.54 12.40
N GLY A 63 0.02 8.20 12.07
CA GLY A 63 -1.05 7.90 13.04
C GLY A 63 -1.51 9.11 13.85
N THR A 64 -0.67 9.59 14.78
CA THR A 64 -0.92 10.78 15.62
C THR A 64 -0.08 11.98 15.18
N ARG A 65 -0.44 13.18 15.64
CA ARG A 65 0.26 14.42 15.28
C ARG A 65 1.75 14.37 15.64
N GLU A 66 2.06 13.90 16.85
CA GLU A 66 3.40 13.80 17.44
C GLU A 66 4.27 12.77 16.70
N ASN A 67 3.64 11.72 16.17
CA ASN A 67 4.30 10.70 15.36
C ASN A 67 4.37 11.06 13.86
N GLY A 68 3.95 12.27 13.49
CA GLY A 68 4.13 12.79 12.13
C GLY A 68 2.93 12.64 11.20
N SER A 69 1.73 12.35 11.71
CA SER A 69 0.49 12.22 10.91
C SER A 69 0.23 13.41 9.98
N HIS A 70 0.57 14.62 10.42
CA HIS A 70 0.47 15.84 9.61
C HIS A 70 1.32 15.82 8.33
N LYS A 71 2.43 15.06 8.30
CA LYS A 71 3.27 14.86 7.12
C LYS A 71 2.61 13.90 6.14
N GLY A 72 2.10 12.77 6.63
CA GLY A 72 1.32 11.81 5.83
C GLY A 72 0.08 12.47 5.22
N PHE A 73 -0.60 13.31 6.01
CA PHE A 73 -1.74 14.11 5.53
C PHE A 73 -1.34 15.08 4.42
N GLY A 74 -0.20 15.78 4.58
CA GLY A 74 0.34 16.66 3.55
C GLY A 74 0.65 15.93 2.24
N LEU A 75 1.23 14.72 2.32
CA LEU A 75 1.44 13.87 1.13
C LEU A 75 0.12 13.45 0.48
N GLY A 76 -0.89 13.10 1.28
CA GLY A 76 -2.24 12.77 0.79
C GLY A 76 -2.89 13.94 0.06
N LEU A 77 -2.81 15.16 0.61
CA LEU A 77 -3.33 16.36 -0.05
C LEU A 77 -2.56 16.72 -1.33
N MET A 78 -1.24 16.53 -1.35
CA MET A 78 -0.46 16.71 -2.58
C MET A 78 -0.95 15.75 -3.68
N ASN A 79 -1.19 14.49 -3.33
CA ASN A 79 -1.76 13.51 -4.25
C ASN A 79 -3.16 13.90 -4.74
N GLU A 80 -4.05 14.33 -3.84
CA GLU A 80 -5.38 14.85 -4.17
C GLU A 80 -5.27 15.96 -5.23
N ILE A 81 -4.50 17.01 -4.93
CA ILE A 81 -4.32 18.19 -5.79
C ILE A 81 -3.81 17.80 -7.19
N MET A 82 -2.78 16.95 -7.25
CA MET A 82 -2.18 16.56 -8.53
C MET A 82 -3.10 15.67 -9.36
N CYS A 83 -3.85 14.77 -8.71
CA CYS A 83 -4.69 13.80 -9.40
C CYS A 83 -6.07 14.36 -9.77
N ASN A 84 -6.66 15.22 -8.94
CA ASN A 84 -8.08 15.60 -9.06
C ASN A 84 -8.26 17.08 -9.42
N GLU A 85 -7.65 17.99 -8.66
CA GLU A 85 -7.80 19.43 -8.86
C GLU A 85 -7.12 19.88 -10.15
N LEU A 86 -5.90 19.40 -10.39
CA LEU A 86 -5.15 19.73 -11.61
C LEU A 86 -5.83 19.17 -12.86
N THR A 87 -6.55 18.06 -12.74
CA THR A 87 -7.29 17.43 -13.85
C THR A 87 -8.68 18.05 -14.06
N GLY A 88 -9.15 18.90 -13.14
CA GLY A 88 -10.45 19.56 -13.20
C GLY A 88 -11.62 18.72 -12.68
N LEU A 89 -11.37 17.57 -12.05
CA LEU A 89 -12.40 16.74 -11.42
C LEU A 89 -12.98 17.40 -10.15
N GLY A 90 -12.19 18.26 -9.51
CA GLY A 90 -12.54 18.92 -8.26
C GLY A 90 -12.23 18.04 -7.03
N PRO A 91 -12.55 18.54 -5.82
CA PRO A 91 -12.15 17.89 -4.58
C PRO A 91 -12.96 16.62 -4.31
N GLY A 92 -12.31 15.47 -4.33
CA GLY A 92 -12.91 14.15 -4.09
C GLY A 92 -13.69 14.03 -2.77
N PRO A 93 -13.19 14.58 -1.64
CA PRO A 93 -13.92 14.57 -0.37
C PRO A 93 -15.26 15.31 -0.39
N LEU A 94 -15.44 16.27 -1.31
CA LEU A 94 -16.67 17.07 -1.41
C LEU A 94 -17.52 16.63 -2.61
N ASN A 95 -16.90 16.12 -3.67
CA ASN A 95 -17.52 15.72 -4.91
C ASN A 95 -17.13 14.27 -5.23
N PRO A 96 -17.98 13.28 -4.93
CA PRO A 96 -17.66 11.88 -5.20
C PRO A 96 -17.43 11.63 -6.71
N HIS A 97 -16.22 11.22 -7.08
CA HIS A 97 -15.85 10.77 -8.43
C HIS A 97 -14.86 9.60 -8.36
N GLN A 98 -14.50 9.01 -9.50
CA GLN A 98 -13.63 7.81 -9.56
C GLN A 98 -12.14 8.09 -9.32
N GLY A 99 -11.78 9.32 -8.93
CA GLY A 99 -10.39 9.81 -8.91
C GLY A 99 -9.84 10.14 -10.30
N GLY A 100 -8.83 11.00 -10.34
CA GLY A 100 -7.95 11.15 -11.48
C GLY A 100 -6.59 10.51 -11.21
N HIS A 101 -5.72 10.54 -12.22
CA HIS A 101 -4.37 9.99 -12.13
C HIS A 101 -3.37 11.02 -12.65
N PHE A 102 -2.22 11.07 -12.00
CA PHE A 102 -1.12 11.93 -12.38
C PHE A 102 0.14 11.08 -12.57
N PHE A 103 0.82 11.28 -13.70
CA PHE A 103 2.03 10.55 -14.06
C PHE A 103 3.14 11.52 -14.41
N VAL A 104 4.35 11.22 -13.94
CA VAL A 104 5.56 11.99 -14.24
C VAL A 104 6.67 11.03 -14.64
N ALA A 105 7.37 11.38 -15.72
CA ALA A 105 8.57 10.70 -16.14
C ALA A 105 9.70 11.73 -16.28
N TYR A 106 10.87 11.39 -15.75
CA TYR A 106 12.08 12.20 -15.87
C TYR A 106 13.06 11.45 -16.77
N ASP A 107 13.62 12.15 -17.75
CA ASP A 107 14.73 11.63 -18.54
C ASP A 107 16.03 11.81 -17.76
N ILE A 108 16.67 10.69 -17.38
CA ILE A 108 17.91 10.69 -16.60
C ILE A 108 19.04 11.41 -17.35
N GLU A 109 19.11 11.25 -18.68
CA GLU A 109 20.18 11.83 -19.50
C GLU A 109 20.11 13.35 -19.59
N ALA A 110 18.96 13.94 -19.24
CA ALA A 110 18.82 15.38 -19.12
C ALA A 110 19.51 15.96 -17.87
N PHE A 111 19.88 15.12 -16.89
CA PHE A 111 20.47 15.55 -15.61
C PHE A 111 21.89 15.01 -15.41
N THR A 112 22.18 13.78 -15.83
CA THR A 112 23.46 13.10 -15.61
C THR A 112 23.70 12.01 -16.64
N ASP A 113 24.93 11.51 -16.71
CA ASP A 113 25.24 10.27 -17.45
C ASP A 113 24.42 9.09 -16.90
N ARG A 114 23.84 8.31 -17.81
CA ARG A 114 22.92 7.21 -17.47
C ARG A 114 23.62 6.03 -16.81
N GLU A 115 24.78 5.63 -17.32
CA GLU A 115 25.53 4.50 -16.76
C GLU A 115 25.97 4.82 -15.34
N LYS A 116 26.51 6.03 -15.13
CA LYS A 116 26.84 6.53 -13.79
C LYS A 116 25.63 6.53 -12.85
N PHE A 117 24.46 6.99 -13.32
CA PHE A 117 23.25 7.00 -12.48
C PHE A 117 22.85 5.58 -12.04
N LEU A 118 22.92 4.61 -12.95
CA LEU A 118 22.59 3.23 -12.64
C LEU A 118 23.60 2.62 -11.66
N ASP A 119 24.89 2.90 -11.83
CA ASP A 119 25.94 2.47 -10.90
C ASP A 119 25.74 3.08 -9.50
N ASP A 120 25.49 4.40 -9.41
CA ASP A 120 25.21 5.08 -8.14
C ASP A 120 23.97 4.49 -7.44
N MET A 121 22.93 4.13 -8.22
CA MET A 121 21.72 3.50 -7.69
C MET A 121 22.00 2.09 -7.16
N ASP A 122 22.79 1.28 -7.88
CA ASP A 122 23.18 -0.05 -7.40
C ASP A 122 24.06 0.06 -6.13
N GLU A 123 24.97 1.04 -6.05
CA GLU A 123 25.75 1.29 -4.83
C GLU A 123 24.87 1.68 -3.64
N LEU A 124 23.92 2.60 -3.83
CA LEU A 124 22.99 3.05 -2.79
C LEU A 124 22.14 1.90 -2.27
N LEU A 125 21.47 1.17 -3.16
CA LEU A 125 20.56 0.11 -2.78
C LEU A 125 21.30 -1.06 -2.11
N LYS A 126 22.54 -1.32 -2.53
CA LYS A 126 23.40 -2.33 -1.91
C LYS A 126 23.77 -1.91 -0.49
N ALA A 127 24.20 -0.66 -0.32
CA ALA A 127 24.54 -0.13 1.00
C ALA A 127 23.35 -0.18 1.98
N VAL A 128 22.12 0.05 1.50
CA VAL A 128 20.89 -0.11 2.31
C VAL A 128 20.66 -1.58 2.67
N ALA A 129 20.71 -2.49 1.69
CA ALA A 129 20.45 -3.91 1.93
C ALA A 129 21.50 -4.60 2.82
N GLU A 130 22.76 -4.17 2.73
CA GLU A 130 23.87 -4.68 3.54
C GLU A 130 23.99 -4.00 4.92
N HIS A 131 23.15 -3.01 5.21
CA HIS A 131 23.16 -2.35 6.50
C HIS A 131 22.82 -3.35 7.63
N PRO A 132 23.52 -3.32 8.79
CA PRO A 132 23.19 -4.20 9.89
C PRO A 132 21.72 -4.07 10.31
N PRO A 133 20.98 -5.18 10.42
CA PRO A 133 19.58 -5.12 10.82
C PRO A 133 19.44 -4.70 12.28
N GLY A 134 18.30 -4.10 12.61
CA GLY A 134 17.91 -3.88 14.00
C GLY A 134 17.80 -5.20 14.77
N LYS A 135 17.97 -5.15 16.10
CA LYS A 135 17.87 -6.34 16.95
C LYS A 135 16.55 -7.10 16.71
N GLY A 136 16.65 -8.40 16.42
CA GLY A 136 15.49 -9.26 16.18
C GLY A 136 15.03 -9.31 14.73
N HIS A 137 15.76 -8.69 13.80
CA HIS A 137 15.50 -8.76 12.36
C HIS A 137 16.68 -9.42 11.63
N ASP A 138 16.38 -10.14 10.55
CA ASP A 138 17.38 -10.90 9.80
C ASP A 138 18.16 -10.05 8.79
N ARG A 139 17.51 -9.07 8.16
CA ARG A 139 18.11 -8.18 7.14
C ARG A 139 17.32 -6.88 6.97
N VAL A 140 17.99 -5.87 6.39
CA VAL A 140 17.36 -4.65 5.90
C VAL A 140 16.91 -4.86 4.45
N VAL A 141 15.80 -4.23 4.07
CA VAL A 141 15.24 -4.28 2.71
C VAL A 141 14.92 -2.87 2.22
N TYR A 142 14.92 -2.70 0.90
CA TYR A 142 14.48 -1.46 0.24
C TYR A 142 13.18 -1.70 -0.56
N PRO A 143 12.38 -0.65 -0.81
CA PRO A 143 11.15 -0.74 -1.60
C PRO A 143 11.37 -1.37 -2.99
N GLY A 144 10.65 -2.45 -3.29
CA GLY A 144 10.78 -3.22 -4.53
C GLY A 144 11.59 -4.51 -4.39
N LEU A 145 12.43 -4.66 -3.35
CA LEU A 145 13.24 -5.87 -3.16
C LEU A 145 12.37 -7.09 -2.83
N LEU A 146 11.49 -6.96 -1.84
CA LEU A 146 10.62 -8.06 -1.40
C LEU A 146 9.62 -8.44 -2.50
N GLU A 147 9.11 -7.46 -3.23
CA GLU A 147 8.20 -7.68 -4.35
C GLU A 147 8.87 -8.46 -5.49
N ALA A 148 10.13 -8.14 -5.81
CA ALA A 148 10.89 -8.86 -6.84
C ALA A 148 11.16 -10.33 -6.45
N GLU A 149 11.51 -10.58 -5.18
CA GLU A 149 11.68 -11.93 -4.65
C GLU A 149 10.36 -12.72 -4.67
N GLU A 150 9.25 -12.07 -4.32
CA GLU A 150 7.93 -12.70 -4.35
C GLU A 150 7.46 -12.98 -5.78
N ILE A 151 7.80 -12.12 -6.75
CA ILE A 151 7.58 -12.40 -8.19
C ILE A 151 8.36 -13.64 -8.60
N GLU A 152 9.65 -13.73 -8.26
CA GLU A 152 10.46 -14.89 -8.63
C GLU A 152 9.88 -16.18 -8.04
N LYS A 153 9.51 -16.15 -6.75
CA LYS A 153 8.90 -17.27 -6.05
C LYS A 153 7.57 -17.68 -6.68
N ARG A 154 6.63 -16.75 -6.82
CA ARG A 154 5.28 -17.05 -7.35
C ARG A 154 5.29 -17.43 -8.83
N SER A 155 6.28 -16.97 -9.59
CA SER A 155 6.45 -17.40 -10.99
C SER A 155 6.89 -18.86 -11.10
N LYS A 156 7.56 -19.40 -10.07
CA LYS A 156 8.00 -20.80 -10.01
C LYS A 156 6.98 -21.71 -9.31
N ASP A 157 6.43 -21.24 -8.20
CA ASP A 157 5.64 -22.05 -7.27
C ASP A 157 4.12 -21.84 -7.42
N GLY A 158 3.70 -20.85 -8.21
CA GLY A 158 2.31 -20.41 -8.32
C GLY A 158 1.91 -19.35 -7.28
N ILE A 159 0.72 -18.78 -7.46
CA ILE A 159 0.16 -17.76 -6.56
C ILE A 159 -0.71 -18.43 -5.50
N PRO A 160 -0.42 -18.30 -4.21
CA PRO A 160 -1.27 -18.86 -3.17
C PRO A 160 -2.56 -18.04 -3.01
N TYR A 161 -3.70 -18.70 -3.14
CA TYR A 161 -5.01 -18.11 -2.85
C TYR A 161 -5.60 -18.69 -1.57
N HIS A 162 -6.30 -17.84 -0.82
CA HIS A 162 -7.14 -18.30 0.29
C HIS A 162 -8.33 -19.10 -0.27
N THR A 163 -8.80 -20.13 0.45
CA THR A 163 -9.90 -21.00 -0.01
C THR A 163 -11.13 -20.21 -0.44
N GLU A 164 -11.56 -19.22 0.34
CA GLU A 164 -12.69 -18.35 -0.02
C GLU A 164 -12.52 -17.60 -1.36
N VAL A 165 -11.27 -17.31 -1.77
CA VAL A 165 -10.99 -16.65 -3.05
C VAL A 165 -11.13 -17.67 -4.19
N ILE A 166 -10.66 -18.90 -3.99
CA ILE A 166 -10.83 -20.00 -4.94
C ILE A 166 -12.31 -20.29 -5.16
N GLU A 167 -13.08 -20.46 -4.08
CA GLU A 167 -14.52 -20.69 -4.13
C GLU A 167 -15.27 -19.56 -4.84
N TRP A 168 -14.86 -18.31 -4.61
CA TRP A 168 -15.44 -17.15 -5.29
C TRP A 168 -15.20 -17.17 -6.80
N PHE A 169 -13.99 -17.52 -7.24
CA PHE A 169 -13.67 -17.67 -8.67
C PHE A 169 -14.42 -18.85 -9.29
N GLU A 170 -14.41 -20.02 -8.65
CA GLU A 170 -15.13 -21.21 -9.12
C GLU A 170 -16.63 -20.92 -9.31
N GLY A 171 -17.24 -20.17 -8.36
CA GLY A 171 -18.62 -19.71 -8.47
C GLY A 171 -18.89 -18.83 -9.70
N HIS A 172 -18.06 -17.81 -9.91
CA HIS A 172 -18.22 -16.92 -11.07
C HIS A 172 -17.97 -17.65 -12.39
N CYS A 173 -16.97 -18.52 -12.45
CA CYS A 173 -16.67 -19.33 -13.62
C CYS A 173 -17.86 -20.24 -13.99
N ALA A 174 -18.52 -20.85 -13.00
CA ALA A 174 -19.75 -21.61 -13.23
C ALA A 174 -20.89 -20.74 -13.77
N GLU A 175 -21.06 -19.52 -13.26
CA GLU A 175 -22.09 -18.59 -13.72
C GLU A 175 -21.89 -18.15 -15.18
N VAL A 176 -20.63 -17.92 -15.59
CA VAL A 176 -20.31 -17.47 -16.96
C VAL A 176 -19.99 -18.62 -17.93
N GLY A 177 -19.99 -19.87 -17.45
CA GLY A 177 -19.71 -21.06 -18.26
C GLY A 177 -18.25 -21.21 -18.70
N VAL A 178 -17.30 -20.72 -17.89
CA VAL A 178 -15.86 -20.83 -18.15
C VAL A 178 -15.29 -21.95 -17.28
N GLU A 179 -14.50 -22.85 -17.89
CA GLU A 179 -13.77 -23.88 -17.15
C GLU A 179 -12.71 -23.25 -16.25
N CYS A 180 -12.64 -23.71 -15.00
CA CYS A 180 -11.78 -23.14 -13.98
C CYS A 180 -11.19 -24.28 -13.14
N ASP A 181 -9.87 -24.41 -13.16
CA ASP A 181 -9.12 -25.36 -12.35
C ASP A 181 -8.08 -24.59 -11.54
N LEU A 182 -8.43 -24.25 -10.29
CA LEU A 182 -7.63 -23.43 -9.39
C LEU A 182 -7.12 -24.21 -8.17
N ARG A 183 -7.21 -25.55 -8.20
CA ARG A 183 -6.86 -26.44 -7.08
C ARG A 183 -5.64 -27.30 -7.36
#